data_AF-A0A5J4RZA1-F1
#
_entry.id   AF-A0A5J4RZA1-F1
#
_cell.length_a   1.000
_cell.length_b   1.000
_cell.length_c   1.000
_cell.angle_alpha   90.00
_cell.angle_beta   90.00
_cell.angle_gamma   90.00
#
_symmetry.space_group_name_H-M   'P 1'
#
loop_
_entity.id
_entity.type
_entity.pdbx_description
1 polymer ?
#
loop_
_entity_poly.entity_id
_entity_poly.type
_entity_poly.pdbx_seq_one_letter_code
_entity_poly.pdbx_strand_id
1 'polypeptide(L)'
;IHPPIPLLPAVLKKIREEQIEAMIIAPLWPGQIWYTELVNENAQSLMLGWSNEILEPGTSLIKKNLKLPAGRICCFLMDRRPGKEDDSQERF
;
A
#
# COMPACT_ATOMS: atom_id res chain seq x y z
N ILE A 1 -3.12 2.48 -7.70
CA ILE A 1 -4.44 2.18 -7.11
C ILE A 1 -4.42 2.45 -5.61
N HIS A 2 -5.49 3.05 -5.07
CA HIS A 2 -5.66 3.24 -3.63
C HIS A 2 -6.90 2.47 -3.17
N PRO A 3 -6.77 1.16 -2.92
CA PRO A 3 -7.91 0.34 -2.56
C PRO A 3 -8.39 0.65 -1.14
N PRO A 4 -9.69 0.47 -0.84
CA PRO A 4 -10.16 0.45 0.53
C PRO A 4 -9.35 -0.57 1.35
N ILE A 5 -8.96 -0.19 2.58
CA ILE A 5 -8.09 -1.02 3.44
C ILE A 5 -8.60 -2.47 3.59
N PRO A 6 -9.91 -2.74 3.80
CA PRO A 6 -10.41 -4.11 3.90
C PRO A 6 -10.22 -4.95 2.63
N LEU A 7 -10.02 -4.31 1.47
CA LEU A 7 -9.83 -4.98 0.18
C LEU A 7 -8.35 -5.13 -0.20
N LEU A 8 -7.42 -4.57 0.57
CA LEU A 8 -5.97 -4.68 0.31
C LEU A 8 -5.53 -6.14 0.09
N PRO A 9 -5.88 -7.12 0.97
CA PRO A 9 -5.48 -8.51 0.75
C PRO A 9 -6.00 -9.09 -0.57
N ALA A 10 -7.24 -8.80 -0.94
CA ALA A 10 -7.84 -9.29 -2.18
C ALA A 10 -7.17 -8.67 -3.41
N VAL A 11 -6.81 -7.39 -3.34
CA VAL A 11 -6.08 -6.68 -4.40
C VAL A 11 -4.68 -7.23 -4.57
N LEU A 12 -3.95 -7.48 -3.48
CA LEU A 12 -2.61 -8.07 -3.51
C LEU A 12 -2.64 -9.47 -4.13
N LYS A 13 -3.60 -10.31 -3.70
CA LYS A 13 -3.82 -11.62 -4.28
C LYS A 13 -4.02 -11.54 -5.79
N LYS A 14 -4.86 -10.61 -6.26
CA LYS A 14 -5.15 -10.43 -7.69
C LYS A 14 -3.93 -9.97 -8.49
N ILE A 15 -3.16 -9.01 -7.96
CA ILE A 15 -1.91 -8.54 -8.57
C ILE A 15 -0.93 -9.70 -8.75
N ARG A 16 -0.80 -10.56 -7.73
CA ARG A 16 0.04 -11.76 -7.78
C ARG A 16 -0.47 -12.80 -8.78
N GLU A 17 -1.76 -13.11 -8.77
CA GLU A 17 -2.34 -14.12 -9.66
C GLU A 17 -2.31 -13.70 -11.13
N GLU A 18 -2.57 -12.42 -11.40
CA GLU A 18 -2.63 -11.87 -12.76
C GLU A 18 -1.27 -11.31 -13.23
N GLN A 19 -0.23 -11.36 -12.39
CA GLN A 19 1.13 -10.86 -12.68
C GLN A 19 1.13 -9.40 -13.17
N ILE A 20 0.30 -8.57 -12.54
CA ILE A 20 0.10 -7.17 -12.94
C ILE A 20 1.16 -6.29 -12.29
N GLU A 21 1.71 -5.34 -13.06
CA GLU A 21 2.46 -4.23 -12.48
C GLU A 21 1.49 -3.20 -11.91
N ALA A 22 1.60 -2.91 -10.61
CA ALA A 22 0.68 -2.00 -9.94
C ALA A 22 1.38 -1.17 -8.86
N MET A 23 1.09 0.12 -8.86
CA MET A 23 1.48 1.01 -7.77
C MET A 23 0.35 1.06 -6.73
N ILE A 24 0.59 0.59 -5.51
CA ILE A 24 -0.38 0.58 -4.40
C ILE A 24 -0.06 1.69 -3.41
N ILE A 25 -1.06 2.50 -3.06
CA ILE A 25 -0.95 3.48 -1.98
C ILE A 25 -1.66 2.91 -0.75
N ALA A 26 -0.96 2.77 0.37
CA ALA A 26 -1.51 2.20 1.60
C ALA A 26 -0.85 2.83 2.85
N PRO A 27 -1.55 2.83 4.01
CA PRO A 27 -0.92 3.23 5.26
C PRO A 27 0.16 2.23 5.71
N LEU A 28 1.18 2.70 6.42
CA LEU A 28 2.21 1.86 7.03
C LEU A 28 1.76 1.37 8.41
N TRP A 29 1.11 0.20 8.45
CA TRP A 29 0.63 -0.42 9.70
C TRP A 29 1.26 -1.81 9.92
N PRO A 30 2.42 -1.90 10.63
CA PRO A 30 3.13 -3.16 10.84
C PRO A 30 2.35 -4.29 11.53
N GLY A 31 1.25 -3.96 12.23
CA GLY A 31 0.38 -4.95 12.86
C GLY A 31 -0.70 -5.56 11.94
N GLN A 32 -0.73 -5.21 10.66
CA GLN A 32 -1.73 -5.71 9.71
C GLN A 32 -1.17 -6.83 8.85
N ILE A 33 -1.97 -7.86 8.58
CA ILE A 33 -1.54 -9.04 7.80
C ILE A 33 -1.03 -8.64 6.41
N TRP A 34 -1.72 -7.71 5.75
CA TRP A 34 -1.33 -7.23 4.41
C TRP A 34 -0.03 -6.40 4.41
N TYR A 35 0.45 -5.93 5.56
CA TYR A 35 1.69 -5.15 5.61
C TYR A 35 2.90 -6.01 5.25
N THR A 36 3.00 -7.22 5.81
CA THR A 36 4.08 -8.15 5.50
C THR A 36 4.08 -8.51 4.02
N GLU A 37 2.90 -8.70 3.42
CA GLU A 37 2.76 -8.94 1.98
C GLU A 37 3.23 -7.72 1.16
N LEU A 38 2.84 -6.50 1.52
CA LEU A 38 3.31 -5.29 0.85
C LEU A 38 4.84 -5.18 0.88
N VAL A 39 5.44 -5.39 2.05
CA VAL A 39 6.90 -5.23 2.24
C VAL A 39 7.69 -6.32 1.53
N ASN A 40 7.19 -7.56 1.53
CA ASN A 40 7.90 -8.68 0.91
C ASN A 40 7.73 -8.71 -0.62
N GLU A 41 6.60 -8.25 -1.15
CA GLU A 41 6.28 -8.37 -2.57
C GLU A 41 6.56 -7.10 -3.38
N ASN A 42 6.81 -5.95 -2.75
CA ASN A 42 7.13 -4.73 -3.49
C ASN A 42 8.55 -4.80 -4.10
N ALA A 43 8.68 -4.24 -5.29
CA ALA A 43 9.97 -3.99 -5.92
C ALA A 43 10.61 -2.69 -5.40
N GLN A 44 9.79 -1.68 -5.13
CA GLN A 44 10.23 -0.38 -4.63
C GLN A 44 9.13 0.25 -3.76
N SER A 45 9.53 1.13 -2.84
CA SER A 45 8.57 1.90 -2.05
C SER A 45 9.01 3.36 -1.86
N LEU A 46 8.04 4.25 -1.69
CA LEU A 46 8.25 5.68 -1.47
C LEU A 46 7.33 6.17 -0.34
N MET A 47 7.94 6.71 0.73
CA MET A 47 7.20 7.37 1.80
C MET A 47 6.60 8.68 1.29
N LEU A 48 5.28 8.82 1.37
CA LEU A 48 4.58 10.03 0.90
C LEU A 48 4.45 11.10 2.00
N GLY A 49 4.34 10.68 3.26
CA GLY A 49 4.20 11.60 4.41
C GLY A 49 3.16 11.13 5.42
N TRP A 50 2.79 11.99 6.35
CA TRP A 50 1.72 11.70 7.31
C TRP A 50 0.35 11.82 6.65
N SER A 51 -0.59 10.95 7.02
CA SER A 51 -1.92 10.91 6.40
C SER A 51 -2.69 12.21 6.51
N ASN A 52 -2.57 12.94 7.62
CA ASN A 52 -3.21 14.24 7.84
C ASN A 52 -2.54 15.40 7.08
N GLU A 53 -1.34 15.18 6.54
CA GLU A 53 -0.62 16.18 5.73
C GLU A 53 -0.92 16.00 4.24
N ILE A 54 -1.15 14.76 3.79
CA ILE A 54 -1.25 14.44 2.36
C ILE A 54 -2.65 14.03 1.90
N LEU A 55 -3.55 13.66 2.82
CA LEU A 55 -4.92 13.26 2.49
C LEU A 55 -5.90 14.33 2.96
N GLU A 56 -6.88 14.63 2.10
CA GLU A 56 -8.04 15.42 2.48
C GLU A 56 -9.23 14.50 2.80
N PRO A 57 -9.99 14.75 3.89
CA PRO A 57 -11.20 14.00 4.18
C PRO A 57 -12.24 14.17 3.08
N GLY A 58 -12.66 13.07 2.45
CA GLY A 58 -13.76 13.11 1.49
C GLY A 58 -15.12 13.42 2.15
N THR A 59 -16.08 13.91 1.36
CA THR A 59 -17.43 14.30 1.85
C THR A 59 -18.14 13.21 2.66
N SER A 60 -17.95 11.94 2.31
CA SER A 60 -18.52 10.80 3.05
C SER A 60 -17.91 10.64 4.45
N LEU A 61 -16.59 10.84 4.60
CA LEU A 61 -15.92 10.80 5.91
C LEU A 61 -16.43 11.95 6.78
N ILE A 62 -16.51 13.16 6.21
CA ILE A 62 -16.99 14.35 6.92
C ILE A 62 -18.42 14.14 7.42
N LYS A 63 -19.34 13.71 6.54
CA LYS A 63 -20.75 13.46 6.92
C LYS A 63 -20.91 12.41 8.01
N LYS A 64 -20.01 11.42 8.06
CA LYS A 64 -20.03 10.34 9.05
C LYS A 64 -19.16 10.62 10.28
N ASN A 65 -18.54 11.80 10.36
CA ASN A 65 -17.57 12.15 11.39
C ASN A 65 -16.45 11.10 11.56
N LEU A 66 -16.01 10.52 10.45
CA LEU A 66 -14.93 9.53 10.41
C LEU A 66 -13.59 10.22 10.24
N LYS A 67 -12.55 9.62 10.83
CA LYS A 67 -11.17 10.12 10.73
C LYS A 67 -10.45 9.51 9.53
N LEU A 68 -9.43 10.22 9.04
CA LEU A 68 -8.47 9.66 8.09
C LEU A 68 -7.73 8.46 8.73
N PRO A 69 -7.19 7.53 7.92
CA PRO A 69 -6.30 6.49 8.40
C PRO A 69 -5.14 7.11 9.17
N ALA A 70 -4.78 6.60 10.35
CA ALA A 70 -3.65 7.11 11.10
C ALA A 70 -2.30 6.70 10.46
N GLY A 71 -1.23 7.44 10.78
CA GLY A 71 0.14 7.05 10.43
C GLY A 71 0.64 7.57 9.09
N ARG A 72 1.80 7.06 8.66
CA ARG A 72 2.42 7.43 7.40
C ARG A 72 1.80 6.67 6.24
N ILE A 73 1.64 7.34 5.11
CA ILE A 73 1.22 6.71 3.86
C ILE A 73 2.46 6.43 3.02
N CYS A 74 2.47 5.25 2.40
CA CYS A 74 3.54 4.82 1.52
C CYS A 74 2.95 4.40 0.16
N CYS A 75 3.74 4.59 -0.87
CA CYS A 75 3.51 4.10 -2.20
C CYS A 75 4.39 2.86 -2.43
N PHE A 76 3.83 1.77 -2.93
CA PHE A 76 4.54 0.52 -3.20
C PHE A 76 4.41 0.17 -4.68
N LEU A 77 5.53 -0.01 -5.36
CA LEU A 77 5.56 -0.57 -6.69
C LEU A 77 5.55 -2.10 -6.59
N MET A 78 4.50 -2.74 -7.09
CA MET A 78 4.43 -4.17 -7.30
C MET A 78 4.85 -4.47 -8.73
N ASP A 79 6.03 -5.06 -8.93
CA ASP A 79 6.55 -5.48 -10.23
C ASP A 79 6.85 -6.97 -10.18
N ARG A 80 5.97 -7.78 -10.79
CA ARG A 80 6.07 -9.25 -10.82
C ARG A 80 6.55 -9.79 -12.17
N ARG A 81 7.06 -8.93 -13.07
CA ARG A 81 7.56 -9.38 -14.38
C ARG A 81 8.67 -10.44 -14.19
N PRO A 82 8.59 -11.61 -14.86
CA PRO A 82 9.58 -12.67 -14.70
C PRO A 82 10.95 -12.16 -15.19
N GLY A 83 11.89 -11.93 -14.27
CA GLY A 83 13.22 -11.43 -14.59
C GLY A 83 13.95 -10.63 -13.51
N LYS A 84 13.31 -10.32 -12.37
CA LYS A 84 13.97 -9.67 -11.23
C LYS A 84 13.94 -10.58 -10.01
N GLU A 85 14.85 -11.55 -10.00
CA GLU A 85 15.24 -12.28 -8.80
C GLU A 85 16.34 -11.46 -8.12
N ASP A 86 16.09 -11.09 -6.85
CA ASP A 86 17.01 -10.55 -5.84
C ASP A 86 18.03 -9.48 -6.26
N ASP A 87 17.70 -8.20 -6.11
CA ASP A 87 18.74 -7.20 -5.77
C ASP A 87 18.17 -5.90 -5.14
N SER A 88 17.56 -5.99 -3.95
CA SER A 88 17.44 -4.81 -3.06
C SER A 88 16.89 -5.20 -1.69
N GLN A 89 17.72 -5.89 -0.89
CA GLN A 89 17.63 -5.77 0.55
C GLN A 89 18.29 -4.44 0.97
N GLU A 90 17.54 -3.34 0.97
CA GLU A 90 17.81 -2.27 1.92
C GLU A 90 16.82 -2.39 3.08
N ARG A 91 17.34 -3.00 4.15
CA ARG A 91 16.69 -3.08 5.46
C ARG A 91 16.70 -1.70 6.10
N PHE A 92 15.54 -1.22 6.50
CA PHE A 92 15.42 -0.19 7.55
C PHE A 92 15.57 -0.84 8.93
#